data_AF-A0A5J4XW74-F1
#
_entry.id   AF-A0A5J4XW74-F1
#
_cell.length_a   1.000
_cell.length_b   1.000
_cell.length_c   1.000
_cell.angle_alpha   90.00
_cell.angle_beta   90.00
_cell.angle_gamma   90.00
#
_symmetry.space_group_name_H-M   'P 1'
#
loop_
_entity.id
_entity.type
_entity.pdbx_description
1 polymer ?
#
loop_
_entity_poly.entity_id
_entity_poly.type
_entity_poly.pdbx_seq_one_letter_code
_entity_poly.pdbx_strand_id
1 'polypeptide(L)' 'MTQAAVHLYRKLYRRTRELPRPSWDYYRRHLRENFVSHSEESSNERLQTMFDRAVRDADWVVNKYTKKIPQTQTAKESQL' A
#
# COMPACT_ATOMS: atom_id res chain seq x y z
N MET A 1 -0.55 13.33 -17.73
CA MET A 1 -1.10 12.68 -16.51
C MET A 1 -2.55 13.05 -16.35
N THR A 2 -3.45 12.06 -16.33
CA THR A 2 -4.88 12.28 -16.12
C THR A 2 -5.14 12.71 -14.67
N GLN A 3 -6.07 13.65 -14.46
CA GLN A 3 -6.43 14.17 -13.12
C GLN A 3 -6.86 13.06 -12.15
N ALA A 4 -7.50 11.99 -12.67
CA ALA A 4 -7.94 10.83 -11.90
C ALA A 4 -6.77 10.07 -11.25
N ALA A 5 -5.68 9.86 -12.00
CA ALA A 5 -4.51 9.14 -11.51
C ALA A 5 -3.83 9.92 -10.35
N VAL A 6 -3.71 11.25 -10.49
CA VAL A 6 -3.14 12.11 -9.43
C VAL A 6 -4.01 12.10 -8.16
N HIS A 7 -5.34 12.10 -8.33
CA HIS A 7 -6.28 12.01 -7.22
C HIS A 7 -6.12 10.67 -6.48
N LEU A 8 -5.98 9.57 -7.22
CA LEU A 8 -5.72 8.24 -6.66
C LEU A 8 -4.40 8.20 -5.87
N TYR A 9 -3.31 8.67 -6.47
CA TYR A 9 -2.01 8.72 -5.80
C TYR A 9 -2.09 9.49 -4.48
N ARG A 10 -2.73 10.67 -4.47
CA ARG A 10 -2.94 11.46 -3.25
C ARG A 10 -3.75 10.70 -2.19
N LYS A 11 -4.81 10.00 -2.59
CA LYS A 11 -5.66 9.23 -1.67
C LYS A 11 -4.87 8.09 -1.01
N LEU A 12 -4.15 7.29 -1.79
CA LEU A 12 -3.32 6.20 -1.26
C LEU A 12 -2.16 6.72 -0.40
N TYR A 13 -1.53 7.82 -0.82
CA TYR A 13 -0.45 8.44 -0.04
C TYR A 13 -0.94 8.88 1.35
N ARG A 14 -2.16 9.40 1.46
CA ARG A 14 -2.75 9.74 2.77
C ARG A 14 -2.97 8.50 3.65
N ARG A 15 -3.46 7.39 3.07
CA ARG A 15 -3.65 6.11 3.79
C ARG A 15 -2.34 5.55 4.34
N THR A 16 -1.19 5.81 3.71
CA THR A 16 0.11 5.37 4.28
C THR A 16 0.36 5.93 5.68
N ARG A 17 -0.27 7.06 6.07
CA ARG A 17 -0.14 7.64 7.41
C ARG A 17 -0.86 6.84 8.50
N GLU A 18 -1.79 5.96 8.13
CA GLU A 18 -2.50 5.05 9.04
C GLU A 18 -1.64 3.84 9.43
N LEU A 19 -0.56 3.60 8.67
CA LEU A 19 0.38 2.52 8.92
C LEU A 19 1.42 2.89 9.99
N PRO A 20 2.14 1.92 10.57
CA PRO A 20 3.30 2.21 11.41
C PRO A 20 4.37 3.01 10.64
N ARG A 21 4.93 4.07 11.25
CA ARG A 21 6.00 4.92 10.68
C ARG A 21 7.10 4.19 9.91
N PRO A 22 7.71 3.08 10.40
CA PRO A 22 8.79 2.42 9.67
C PRO A 22 8.36 1.82 8.33
N SER A 23 7.07 1.56 8.13
CA SER A 23 6.54 0.99 6.89
C SER A 23 6.23 2.03 5.82
N TRP A 24 6.17 3.33 6.18
CA TRP A 24 5.73 4.39 5.27
C TRP A 24 6.57 4.47 4.00
N ASP A 25 7.89 4.41 4.13
CA ASP A 25 8.80 4.58 3.00
C ASP A 25 8.70 3.44 1.99
N TYR A 26 8.51 2.20 2.47
CA TYR A 26 8.28 1.04 1.60
C TYR A 26 7.01 1.25 0.76
N TYR A 27 5.88 1.55 1.41
CA TYR A 27 4.60 1.72 0.71
C TYR A 27 4.58 2.96 -0.19
N ARG A 28 5.18 4.08 0.23
CA ARG A 28 5.27 5.29 -0.61
C ARG A 28 6.10 5.07 -1.85
N ARG A 29 7.20 4.33 -1.75
CA ARG A 29 8.05 3.97 -2.89
C ARG A 29 7.29 3.07 -3.85
N HIS A 30 6.66 2.02 -3.34
CA HIS A 30 5.87 1.10 -4.15
C HIS A 30 4.71 1.81 -4.87
N LEU A 31 4.03 2.75 -4.20
CA LEU A 31 2.99 3.58 -4.82
C LEU A 31 3.55 4.46 -5.95
N ARG A 32 4.73 5.06 -5.76
CA ARG A 32 5.38 5.90 -6.77
C ARG A 32 5.78 5.09 -8.00
N GLU A 33 6.38 3.91 -7.80
CA GLU A 33 6.78 2.99 -8.87
C GLU A 33 5.58 2.55 -9.70
N ASN A 34 4.51 2.07 -9.04
CA ASN A 34 3.28 1.68 -9.72
C ASN A 34 2.64 2.84 -10.49
N PHE A 35 2.63 4.04 -9.89
CA PHE A 35 2.03 5.23 -10.50
C PHE A 35 2.77 5.67 -11.77
N VAL A 36 4.11 5.68 -11.75
CA VAL A 36 4.92 6.03 -12.92
C VAL A 36 4.69 5.03 -14.06
N SER A 37 4.62 3.73 -13.75
CA SER A 37 4.41 2.67 -14.74
C SER A 37 3.04 2.75 -15.44
N HIS A 38 2.04 3.42 -14.85
CA HIS A 38 0.68 3.52 -15.40
C HIS A 38 0.34 4.96 -15.83
N SER A 39 1.34 5.84 -15.92
CA SER A 39 1.14 7.25 -16.27
C SER A 39 0.68 7.48 -17.71
N GLU A 40 0.88 6.50 -18.59
CA GLU A 40 0.42 6.47 -19.99
C GLU A 40 -0.94 5.76 -20.16
N GLU A 41 -1.42 5.05 -19.13
CA GLU A 41 -2.69 4.34 -19.17
C GLU A 41 -3.86 5.33 -19.17
N SER A 42 -4.60 5.32 -20.29
CA SER A 42 -5.68 6.28 -20.56
C SER A 42 -7.07 5.67 -20.30
N SER A 43 -7.16 4.37 -20.03
CA SER A 43 -8.43 3.69 -19.76
C SER A 43 -8.93 3.93 -18.33
N ASN A 44 -10.06 4.62 -18.22
CA ASN A 44 -10.74 4.84 -16.94
C ASN A 44 -11.14 3.54 -16.22
N GLU A 45 -11.48 2.47 -16.95
CA GLU A 45 -11.82 1.17 -16.34
C GLU A 45 -10.63 0.49 -15.68
N ARG A 46 -9.45 0.55 -16.32
CA ARG A 46 -8.22 0.01 -15.74
C ARG A 46 -7.81 0.82 -14.52
N LEU A 47 -7.91 2.14 -14.59
CA LEU A 47 -7.65 3.02 -13.44
C LEU A 47 -8.60 2.72 -12.27
N GLN A 48 -9.89 2.47 -12.52
CA GLN A 48 -10.86 2.07 -11.47
C GLN A 48 -10.53 0.69 -10.89
N THR A 49 -10.20 -0.29 -11.71
CA THR A 49 -9.83 -1.63 -11.23
C THR A 49 -8.58 -1.58 -10.36
N MET A 50 -7.58 -0.82 -10.78
CA MET A 50 -6.37 -0.57 -10.00
C MET A 50 -6.68 0.18 -8.71
N PHE A 51 -7.60 1.15 -8.75
CA PHE A 51 -8.05 1.91 -7.59
C PHE A 51 -8.65 0.98 -6.54
N ASP A 52 -9.63 0.15 -6.93
CA ASP A 52 -10.31 -0.76 -6.02
C ASP A 52 -9.35 -1.77 -5.40
N ARG A 53 -8.41 -2.28 -6.22
CA ARG A 53 -7.39 -3.21 -5.74
C ARG A 53 -6.44 -2.55 -4.74
N ALA A 54 -5.91 -1.37 -5.07
CA ALA A 54 -4.99 -0.65 -4.20
C ALA A 54 -5.65 -0.22 -2.87
N VAL A 55 -6.94 0.13 -2.89
CA VAL A 55 -7.69 0.42 -1.66
C VAL A 55 -7.86 -0.84 -0.81
N ARG A 56 -8.27 -1.97 -1.41
CA ARG A 56 -8.37 -3.26 -0.67
C ARG A 56 -7.03 -3.70 -0.09
N ASP A 57 -5.96 -3.56 -0.86
CA ASP A 57 -4.61 -3.91 -0.42
C ASP A 57 -4.17 -3.02 0.75
N ALA A 58 -4.43 -1.70 0.66
CA ALA A 58 -4.14 -0.77 1.75
C ALA A 58 -4.95 -1.11 3.02
N ASP A 59 -6.26 -1.38 2.88
CA ASP A 59 -7.11 -1.75 4.00
C ASP A 59 -6.68 -3.08 4.63
N TRP A 60 -6.24 -4.07 3.84
CA TRP A 60 -5.69 -5.33 4.35
C TRP A 60 -4.39 -5.10 5.12
N VAL A 61 -3.48 -4.28 4.58
CA VAL A 61 -2.22 -3.94 5.23
C VAL A 61 -2.48 -3.20 6.55
N VAL A 62 -3.31 -2.16 6.55
CA VAL A 62 -3.68 -1.44 7.77
C VAL A 62 -4.24 -2.43 8.79
N ASN A 63 -5.23 -3.24 8.42
CA ASN A 63 -5.80 -4.24 9.32
C ASN A 63 -4.77 -5.25 9.86
N LYS A 64 -3.80 -5.67 9.04
CA LYS A 64 -2.72 -6.59 9.44
C LYS A 64 -1.79 -5.98 10.49
N TYR A 65 -1.48 -4.69 10.39
CA TYR A 65 -0.57 -4.01 11.33
C TYR A 65 -1.31 -3.35 12.52
N THR A 66 -2.61 -3.07 12.39
CA THR A 66 -3.45 -2.52 13.47
C THR A 66 -3.98 -3.62 14.39
N LYS A 67 -4.29 -4.81 13.86
CA LYS A 67 -4.47 -5.99 14.71
C LYS A 67 -3.09 -6.34 15.25
N LYS A 68 -2.87 -6.14 16.56
CA LYS A 68 -1.69 -6.66 17.25
C LYS A 68 -1.58 -8.14 16.90
N ILE A 69 -0.69 -8.49 15.98
CA ILE A 69 -0.18 -9.86 15.90
C ILE A 69 0.48 -10.05 17.27
N PRO A 70 -0.02 -10.94 18.14
CA PRO A 70 0.75 -11.30 19.32
C PRO A 70 2.08 -11.77 18.77
N GLN A 71 3.17 -11.14 19.18
CA GLN A 71 4.51 -11.64 18.90
C GLN A 71 4.70 -12.93 19.70
N THR A 72 4.04 -14.00 19.29
CA THR A 72 4.28 -15.34 19.80
C THR A 72 5.51 -15.89 19.08
N GLN A 73 6.63 -15.76 19.80
CA GLN A 73 7.73 -16.73 19.87
C GLN A 73 8.47 -17.03 18.56
N THR A 74 9.54 -16.28 18.31
CA THR A 74 10.80 -16.86 17.79
C THR A 74 11.78 -16.99 18.95
N ALA A 75 11.50 -17.92 19.84
CA ALA A 75 12.47 -18.49 20.75
C ALA A 75 12.48 -19.99 20.47
N LYS A 76 13.47 -20.44 19.69
CA LYS A 76 14.07 -21.79 19.64
C LYS A 76 14.69 -22.00 18.26
N GLU A 77 15.98 -21.73 18.17
CA GLU A 77 16.99 -22.61 17.55
C GLU A 77 18.35 -21.93 17.69
N SER A 78 18.83 -21.89 18.92
CA SER A 78 20.25 -21.96 19.23
C SER A 78 20.37 -23.11 20.21
N GLN A 79 21.24 -24.06 19.87
CA GLN A 79 21.59 -25.26 20.62
C GLN A 79 20.65 -26.47 20.40
N LEU A 80 20.97 -27.30 19.40
CA LEU A 80 21.68 -28.55 19.64
C LEU A 80 22.61 -28.86 18.46
#